data_AF-A0A2W6Z1N8-F1
#
_entry.id   AF-A0A2W6Z1N8-F1
#
_cell.length_a   1.000
_cell.length_b   1.000
_cell.length_c   1.000
_cell.angle_alpha   90.00
_cell.angle_beta   90.00
_cell.angle_gamma   90.00
#
_symmetry.space_group_name_H-M   'P 1'
#
loop_
_entity.id
_entity.type
_entity.pdbx_description
1 polymer ?
#
loop_
_entity_poly.entity_id
_entity_poly.type
_entity_poly.pdbx_seq_one_letter_code
_entity_poly.pdbx_strand_id
1 'polypeptide(L)' 'MKKDWLDTDLAAEQLGISPRQLRELRKQGVFKAGKHYRKKNPLAARPAYIWHVEKCLKILEN' A
#
# COMPACT_ATOMS: atom_id res chain seq x y z
N MET A 1 12.33 8.74 -11.40
CA MET A 1 10.88 8.74 -11.12
C MET A 1 10.64 9.14 -9.67
N LYS A 2 9.67 10.02 -9.40
CA LYS A 2 9.30 10.39 -8.03
C LYS A 2 8.81 9.15 -7.29
N LYS A 3 9.24 9.00 -6.02
CA LYS A 3 8.86 7.90 -5.12
C LYS A 3 7.42 8.13 -4.69
N ASP A 4 6.46 7.75 -5.52
CA ASP A 4 5.07 8.12 -5.27
C ASP A 4 4.47 7.17 -4.22
N TRP A 5 4.41 7.69 -3.00
CA TRP A 5 3.59 7.13 -1.94
C TRP A 5 2.14 7.51 -2.24
N LEU A 6 1.37 6.56 -2.74
CA LEU A 6 -0.01 6.79 -3.19
C LEU A 6 -1.03 6.37 -2.14
N ASP A 7 -2.18 7.03 -2.13
CA ASP A 7 -3.34 6.59 -1.36
C ASP A 7 -3.83 5.22 -1.86
N THR A 8 -4.63 4.53 -1.04
CA THR A 8 -4.98 3.11 -1.26
C THR A 8 -5.66 2.85 -2.60
N ASP A 9 -6.54 3.76 -3.05
CA ASP A 9 -7.29 3.55 -4.30
C ASP A 9 -6.39 3.67 -5.53
N LEU A 10 -5.57 4.73 -5.58
CA LEU A 10 -4.56 4.92 -6.63
C LEU A 10 -3.49 3.84 -6.62
N ALA A 11 -3.03 3.43 -5.44
CA ALA A 11 -2.04 2.36 -5.32
C ALA A 11 -2.61 1.03 -5.82
N ALA A 12 -3.86 0.72 -5.52
CA ALA A 12 -4.53 -0.49 -5.96
C ALA A 12 -4.69 -0.52 -7.49
N GLU A 13 -5.13 0.61 -8.08
CA GLU A 13 -5.21 0.79 -9.53
C GLU A 13 -3.86 0.53 -10.21
N GLN A 14 -2.78 1.13 -9.71
CA GLN A 14 -1.43 0.95 -10.27
C GLN A 14 -0.87 -0.48 -10.07
N LEU A 15 -1.31 -1.18 -9.03
CA LEU A 15 -0.92 -2.57 -8.78
C LEU A 15 -1.81 -3.58 -9.54
N GLY A 16 -2.84 -3.13 -10.25
CA GLY A 16 -3.78 -4.02 -10.94
C GLY A 16 -4.65 -4.87 -10.02
N ILE A 17 -4.88 -4.44 -8.78
CA ILE A 17 -5.68 -5.15 -7.78
C ILE A 17 -6.76 -4.26 -7.19
N SER A 18 -7.75 -4.84 -6.51
CA SER A 18 -8.75 -4.05 -5.80
C SER A 18 -8.20 -3.44 -4.49
N PRO A 19 -8.73 -2.29 -4.03
CA PRO A 19 -8.39 -1.72 -2.72
C PRO A 19 -8.63 -2.70 -1.57
N ARG A 20 -9.64 -3.58 -1.71
CA ARG A 20 -9.92 -4.65 -0.75
C ARG A 20 -8.77 -5.66 -0.70
N GLN A 21 -8.33 -6.19 -1.85
CA GLN A 21 -7.20 -7.12 -1.93
C GLN A 21 -5.92 -6.50 -1.35
N LEU A 22 -5.63 -5.24 -1.68
CA LEU A 22 -4.47 -4.52 -1.15
C LEU A 22 -4.47 -4.48 0.40
N ARG A 23 -5.64 -4.21 1.00
CA ARG A 23 -5.81 -4.22 2.47
C ARG A 23 -5.69 -5.62 3.07
N GLU A 24 -6.18 -6.65 2.39
CA GLU A 24 -6.06 -8.05 2.84
C GLU A 24 -4.60 -8.53 2.80
N LEU A 25 -3.86 -8.26 1.72
CA LEU A 25 -2.43 -8.58 1.63
C LEU A 25 -1.61 -7.92 2.75
N ARG A 26 -1.96 -6.69 3.13
CA ARG A 26 -1.39 -6.04 4.31
C ARG A 26 -1.72 -6.76 5.61
N LYS A 27 -2.97 -7.20 5.80
CA LYS A 27 -3.37 -7.98 6.99
C LYS A 27 -2.66 -9.33 7.06
N GLN A 28 -2.41 -9.96 5.90
CA GLN A 28 -1.68 -11.21 5.76
C GLN A 28 -0.16 -11.08 5.96
N GLY A 29 0.35 -9.85 6.07
CA GLY A 29 1.79 -9.60 6.31
C GLY A 29 2.66 -9.63 5.05
N VAL A 30 2.07 -9.76 3.86
CA VAL A 30 2.77 -9.67 2.56
C VAL A 30 3.47 -8.31 2.44
N PHE A 31 2.78 -7.26 2.86
CA PHE A 31 3.34 -5.90 2.89
C PHE A 31 3.86 -5.52 4.29
N LYS A 32 5.05 -4.90 4.36
CA LYS A 32 5.70 -4.48 5.60
C LYS A 32 5.52 -2.98 5.86
N ALA A 33 5.14 -2.62 7.08
CA ALA A 33 5.00 -1.22 7.49
C ALA A 33 6.36 -0.49 7.42
N GLY A 34 6.36 0.79 7.03
CA GLY A 34 7.56 1.60 6.81
C GLY A 34 8.31 1.28 5.51
N LYS A 35 8.17 0.07 4.96
CA LYS A 35 8.81 -0.34 3.70
C LYS A 35 7.86 -0.26 2.50
N HIS A 36 6.72 -0.93 2.60
CA HIS A 36 5.72 -1.06 1.52
C HIS A 36 4.52 -0.12 1.73
N TYR A 37 4.15 0.13 2.98
CA TYR A 37 3.06 1.03 3.33
C TYR A 37 3.34 1.78 4.65
N ARG A 38 2.65 2.89 4.87
CA ARG A 38 2.63 3.60 6.17
C ARG A 38 1.28 4.26 6.40
N LYS A 39 0.97 4.59 7.66
CA LYS A 39 -0.21 5.41 7.97
C LYS A 39 -0.01 6.82 7.41
N LYS A 40 -1.03 7.37 6.75
CA LYS A 40 -1.04 8.75 6.25
C LYS A 40 -1.06 9.74 7.41
N ASN A 41 -1.96 9.51 8.36
CA ASN A 41 -2.02 10.22 9.63
C ASN A 41 -2.06 9.18 10.77
N PRO A 42 -1.00 9.07 11.59
CA PRO A 42 -0.96 8.15 12.73
C PRO A 42 -2.03 8.41 13.80
N LEU A 43 -2.52 9.65 13.90
CA LEU A 43 -3.45 10.12 14.92
C LEU A 43 -4.93 10.01 14.50
N ALA A 44 -5.21 9.69 13.23
CA ALA A 44 -6.59 9.64 12.74
C ALA A 44 -7.35 8.44 13.32
N ALA A 45 -8.61 8.68 13.73
CA ALA A 45 -9.51 7.63 14.24
C ALA A 45 -9.75 6.50 13.22
N ARG A 46 -9.77 6.83 11.92
CA ARG A 46 -9.82 5.86 10.82
C ARG A 46 -8.45 5.80 10.14
N PRO A 47 -7.76 4.65 10.16
CA PRO A 47 -6.41 4.56 9.59
C PRO A 47 -6.48 4.62 8.07
N ALA A 48 -5.98 5.71 7.50
CA ALA A 48 -5.66 5.82 6.08
C ALA A 48 -4.20 5.40 5.83
N TYR A 49 -3.96 4.71 4.73
CA TYR A 49 -2.63 4.21 4.36
C TYR A 49 -2.18 4.78 3.03
N ILE A 50 -0.88 5.09 2.96
CA ILE A 50 -0.16 5.39 1.73
C ILE A 50 0.84 4.27 1.44
N TRP A 51 1.05 4.00 0.15
CA TRP A 51 1.71 2.79 -0.35
C TRP A 51 2.81 3.13 -1.32
N HIS A 52 3.94 2.42 -1.19
CA HIS A 52 5.05 2.53 -2.12
C HIS A 52 4.86 1.51 -3.25
N VAL A 53 4.24 1.94 -4.35
CA VAL A 53 3.79 1.07 -5.45
C VAL A 53 4.93 0.21 -5.99
N GLU A 54 6.07 0.78 -6.37
CA GLU A 54 7.21 0.03 -6.92
C GLU A 54 7.68 -1.12 -6.01
N LYS A 55 7.63 -0.93 -4.68
CA LYS A 55 8.05 -1.97 -3.74
C LYS A 55 6.97 -3.01 -3.53
N CYS A 56 5.70 -2.62 -3.61
CA CYS A 56 4.59 -3.56 -3.55
C CYS A 56 4.57 -4.43 -4.81
N LEU A 57 4.79 -3.84 -5.99
CA LEU A 57 4.86 -4.55 -7.27
C LEU A 57 5.94 -5.62 -7.25
N LYS A 58 7.16 -5.28 -6.81
CA LYS A 58 8.27 -6.24 -6.63
C LYS A 58 7.97 -7.43 -5.72
N ILE A 59 7.01 -7.30 -4.81
CA ILE A 59 6.58 -8.40 -3.94
C ILE A 59 5.49 -9.24 -4.60
N LEU A 60 4.68 -8.66 -5.49
CA LEU A 60 3.64 -9.37 -6.21
C LEU A 60 4.16 -10.14 -7.43
N GLU A 61 5.25 -9.67 -8.03
CA GLU A 61 5.93 -10.32 -9.17
C GLU A 61 6.80 -11.53 -8.77
N ASN A 62 6.94 -11.80 -7.47
CA ASN A 62 7.96 -12.69 -6.90
C ASN A 62 7.32 -13.76 -6.01
#